data_AF-A0A134A6G6-F1
#
_entry.id   AF-A0A134A6G6-F1
#
_cell.length_a   1.000
_cell.length_b   1.000
_cell.length_c   1.000
_cell.angle_alpha   90.00
_cell.angle_beta   90.00
_cell.angle_gamma   90.00
#
_symmetry.space_group_name_H-M   'P 1'
#
loop_
_entity.id
_entity.type
_entity.pdbx_description
1 polymer ?
#
loop_
_entity_poly.entity_id
_entity_poly.type
_entity_poly.pdbx_seq_one_letter_code
_entity_poly.pdbx_strand_id
1 'polypeptide(L)' 'MRDVMVGTIAQGYYGSMRAGVDAAVAAGKLDEDAQAALILGALDLAGQMDGARKVTPQQLRLLLSFSKALGLLPAAGR' A
#
# COMPACT_ATOMS: atom_id res chain seq x y z
N MET A 1 -7.39 -32.60 11.06
CA MET A 1 -6.39 -31.56 11.40
C MET A 1 -6.67 -30.36 10.52
N ARG A 2 -7.11 -29.23 11.11
CA ARG A 2 -7.38 -27.97 10.40
C ARG A 2 -6.07 -27.20 10.32
N ASP A 3 -5.27 -27.48 9.31
CA ASP A 3 -4.22 -26.55 8.88
C ASP A 3 -4.86 -25.48 8.01
N VAL A 4 -5.40 -24.47 8.68
CA VAL A 4 -5.70 -23.18 8.06
C VAL A 4 -4.35 -22.61 7.67
N MET A 5 -3.96 -22.78 6.40
CA MET A 5 -2.72 -22.25 5.85
C MET A 5 -2.82 -20.71 5.80
N VAL A 6 -2.57 -20.08 6.95
CA VAL A 6 -2.24 -18.68 7.12
C VAL A 6 -0.87 -18.47 6.48
N GLY A 7 -0.82 -18.39 5.14
CA GLY A 7 0.45 -18.43 4.41
C GLY A 7 0.55 -17.57 3.15
N THR A 8 -0.53 -16.93 2.69
CA THR A 8 -0.53 -16.34 1.32
C THR A 8 -1.15 -14.94 1.25
N ILE A 9 -0.98 -14.11 2.28
CA ILE A 9 -1.31 -12.66 2.19
C ILE A 9 -0.01 -11.82 2.13
N ALA A 10 1.16 -12.41 2.39
CA ALA A 10 2.43 -11.69 2.45
C ALA A 10 3.09 -11.39 1.09
N GLN A 11 2.44 -11.65 -0.05
CA GLN A 11 3.05 -11.46 -1.37
C GLN A 11 2.14 -10.60 -2.26
N GLY A 12 2.38 -9.30 -2.28
CA GLY A 12 1.76 -8.41 -3.27
C GLY A 12 1.41 -7.01 -2.77
N TYR A 13 1.84 -6.60 -1.58
CA TYR A 13 1.61 -5.24 -1.09
C TYR A 13 2.32 -4.22 -1.98
N TYR A 14 3.58 -4.46 -2.34
CA TYR A 14 4.33 -3.58 -3.22
C TYR A 14 3.67 -3.48 -4.60
N GLY A 15 3.36 -4.63 -5.22
CA GLY A 15 2.72 -4.68 -6.54
C GLY A 15 1.36 -3.98 -6.57
N SER A 16 0.55 -4.20 -5.54
CA SER A 16 -0.77 -3.55 -5.42
C SER A 16 -0.65 -2.05 -5.16
N MET A 17 0.28 -1.63 -4.31
CA MET A 17 0.51 -0.21 -4.02
C MET A 17 1.06 0.52 -5.25
N ARG A 18 1.99 -0.11 -5.96
CA ARG A 18 2.55 0.42 -7.22
C ARG A 18 1.48 0.59 -8.28
N ALA A 19 0.66 -0.43 -8.52
CA ALA A 19 -0.45 -0.35 -9.46
C ALA A 19 -1.45 0.76 -9.08
N GLY A 20 -1.72 0.96 -7.79
CA GLY A 20 -2.58 2.05 -7.30
C GLY A 20 -2.00 3.43 -7.59
N VAL A 21 -0.71 3.62 -7.30
CA VAL A 21 0.00 4.88 -7.60
C VAL A 21 0.00 5.15 -9.11
N ASP A 22 0.42 4.18 -9.92
CA ASP A 22 0.48 4.33 -11.38
C ASP A 22 -0.90 4.67 -11.97
N ALA A 23 -1.97 4.03 -11.48
CA ALA A 23 -3.34 4.35 -11.89
C ALA A 23 -3.80 5.76 -11.47
N ALA A 24 -3.40 6.23 -10.29
CA ALA A 24 -3.73 7.57 -9.80
C ALA A 24 -2.97 8.68 -10.54
N VAL A 25 -1.70 8.42 -10.90
CA VAL A 25 -0.90 9.31 -11.76
C VAL A 25 -1.53 9.37 -13.16
N ALA A 26 -1.85 8.22 -13.76
CA ALA A 26 -2.49 8.17 -15.09
C ALA A 26 -3.87 8.86 -15.11
N ALA A 27 -4.59 8.86 -13.98
CA ALA A 27 -5.85 9.57 -13.82
C ALA A 27 -5.71 11.06 -13.48
N GLY A 28 -4.47 11.58 -13.37
CA GLY A 28 -4.19 12.97 -12.97
C GLY A 28 -4.61 13.32 -11.54
N LYS A 29 -4.81 12.31 -10.68
CA LYS A 29 -5.21 12.48 -9.27
C LYS A 29 -4.01 12.60 -8.34
N LEU A 30 -2.84 12.23 -8.83
CA LEU A 30 -1.60 12.17 -8.09
C LEU A 30 -0.55 12.91 -8.92
N ASP A 31 0.06 13.92 -8.31
CA ASP A 31 1.20 14.63 -8.90
C ASP A 31 2.47 13.94 -8.43
N GLU A 32 3.13 13.25 -9.35
CA GLU A 32 4.27 12.38 -9.05
C GLU A 32 5.45 13.17 -8.46
N ASP A 33 5.66 14.41 -8.93
CA ASP A 33 6.75 15.27 -8.47
C ASP A 33 6.41 15.90 -7.11
N ALA A 34 5.19 16.42 -6.94
CA ALA A 34 4.78 17.05 -5.70
C ALA A 34 4.62 16.04 -4.54
N GLN A 35 4.35 14.77 -4.85
CA GLN A 35 4.08 13.72 -3.86
C GLN A 35 5.14 12.62 -3.83
N ALA A 36 6.30 12.82 -4.49
CA ALA A 36 7.38 11.84 -4.60
C ALA A 36 7.78 11.21 -3.25
N ALA A 37 7.96 12.03 -2.20
CA ALA A 37 8.34 11.54 -0.88
C ALA A 37 7.30 10.60 -0.24
N LEU A 38 6.00 10.89 -0.45
CA LEU A 38 4.90 10.05 0.04
C LEU A 38 4.80 8.74 -0.74
N ILE A 39 4.97 8.81 -2.07
CA ILE A 39 4.99 7.64 -2.95
C ILE A 39 6.14 6.71 -2.55
N LEU A 40 7.36 7.25 -2.43
CA LEU A 40 8.55 6.48 -2.07
C LEU A 40 8.39 5.82 -0.70
N GLY A 41 7.91 6.56 0.32
CA GLY A 41 7.67 6.00 1.66
C GLY A 41 6.61 4.89 1.66
N ALA A 42 5.58 5.02 0.84
CA ALA A 42 4.54 4.02 0.72
C ALA A 42 5.01 2.73 0.03
N LEU A 43 5.77 2.88 -1.07
CA LEU A 43 6.35 1.76 -1.80
C LEU A 43 7.41 1.03 -0.98
N ASP A 44 8.27 1.77 -0.27
CA ASP A 44 9.27 1.19 0.62
C ASP A 44 8.60 0.38 1.75
N LEU A 45 7.60 0.96 2.42
CA LEU A 45 6.84 0.24 3.45
C LEU A 45 6.15 -1.02 2.91
N ALA A 46 5.56 -0.93 1.71
CA ALA A 46 4.92 -2.08 1.07
C ALA A 46 5.93 -3.18 0.73
N GLY A 47 7.13 -2.82 0.26
CA GLY A 47 8.23 -3.76 0.02
C GLY A 47 8.76 -4.39 1.32
N GLN A 48 8.88 -3.61 2.40
CA GLN A 48 9.23 -4.14 3.72
C GLN A 48 8.18 -5.13 4.23
N MET A 49 6.89 -4.88 3.98
CA MET A 49 5.80 -5.78 4.35
C MET A 49 5.80 -7.07 3.54
N ASP A 50 6.13 -7.02 2.25
CA ASP A 50 6.27 -8.22 1.40
C ASP A 50 7.47 -9.09 1.86
N GLY A 51 8.57 -8.48 2.29
CA GLY A 51 9.73 -9.19 2.85
C GLY A 51 9.57 -9.65 4.30
N ALA A 52 8.56 -9.16 5.01
CA ALA A 52 8.37 -9.45 6.42
C ALA A 52 7.72 -10.81 6.64
N ARG A 53 8.30 -11.62 7.55
CA ARG A 53 7.70 -12.90 7.98
C ARG A 53 6.34 -12.72 8.66
N LYS A 54 6.11 -11.55 9.26
CA LYS A 54 4.83 -11.14 9.85
C LYS A 54 4.64 -9.64 9.65
N VAL A 55 3.49 -9.27 9.09
CA VAL A 55 3.05 -7.88 9.00
C VAL A 55 2.40 -7.48 10.32
N THR A 56 2.84 -6.37 10.90
CA THR A 56 2.27 -5.83 12.14
C THR A 56 1.04 -4.96 11.87
N PRO A 57 0.09 -4.84 12.82
CA PRO A 57 -1.04 -3.93 12.69
C PRO A 57 -0.62 -2.47 12.48
N GLN A 58 0.53 -2.06 13.02
CA GLN A 58 1.06 -0.71 12.84
C GLN A 58 1.53 -0.46 11.41
N GLN A 59 2.24 -1.41 10.79
CA GLN A 59 2.64 -1.33 9.38
C GLN A 59 1.42 -1.27 8.48
N LEU A 60 0.39 -2.06 8.74
CA LEU A 60 -0.86 -2.03 7.98
C LEU A 60 -1.56 -0.67 8.09
N ARG A 61 -1.65 -0.09 9.30
CA ARG A 61 -2.22 1.26 9.51
C ARG A 61 -1.42 2.35 8.81
N LEU A 62 -0.10 2.24 8.81
CA LEU A 62 0.77 3.20 8.15
C LEU A 62 0.61 3.13 6.63
N LEU A 63 0.56 1.92 6.06
CA LEU A 63 0.30 1.72 4.63
C LEU A 63 -1.05 2.30 4.21
N LEU A 64 -2.11 2.05 5.01
CA LEU A 64 -3.43 2.66 4.79
C LEU A 64 -3.41 4.19 4.87
N SER A 65 -2.60 4.75 5.76
CA SER A 65 -2.44 6.21 5.89
C SER A 65 -1.79 6.81 4.65
N PHE A 66 -0.77 6.15 4.10
CA PHE A 66 -0.17 6.51 2.83
C PHE A 66 -1.18 6.42 1.68
N SER A 67 -1.90 5.31 1.56
CA SER A 67 -2.93 5.15 0.52
C SER A 67 -4.01 6.23 0.60
N LYS A 68 -4.37 6.68 1.81
CA LYS A 68 -5.31 7.79 2.01
C LYS A 68 -4.70 9.14 1.62
N ALA A 69 -3.46 9.42 2.03
CA ALA A 69 -2.77 10.67 1.70
C ALA A 69 -2.56 10.82 0.18
N LEU A 70 -2.36 9.71 -0.51
CA LEU A 70 -2.22 9.63 -1.96
C LEU A 70 -3.58 9.56 -2.70
N GLY A 71 -4.71 9.60 -1.99
CA GLY A 71 -6.05 9.55 -2.60
C GLY A 71 -6.40 8.22 -3.28
N LEU A 72 -5.68 7.14 -2.96
CA LEU A 72 -5.84 5.81 -3.57
C LEU A 72 -7.02 5.03 -3.00
N LEU A 73 -7.42 5.35 -1.76
CA LEU A 73 -8.62 4.81 -1.17
C LEU A 73 -9.79 5.74 -1.49
N PRO A 74 -10.96 5.21 -1.90
CA PRO A 74 -12.16 6.03 -1.95
C PRO A 74 -12.33 6.66 -0.55
N ALA A 75 -12.55 7.97 -0.50
CA ALA A 75 -12.99 8.61 0.73
C ALA A 75 -14.20 7.79 1.18
N ALA A 76 -14.08 7.07 2.30
CA ALA A 76 -15.18 6.26 2.81
C ALA A 76 -16.38 7.19 2.89
N GLY A 77 -17.34 6.96 1.99
CA GLY A 77 -18.49 7.82 1.80
C GLY A 77 -19.22 7.94 3.12
N ARG A 78 -19.61 9.17 3.45
CA ARG A 78 -20.64 9.42 4.46
C ARG A 78 -21.98 8.92 3.96
#